data_AF-W2U562-F1
#
_entry.id   AF-W2U562-F1
#
_cell.length_a   1.000
_cell.length_b   1.000
_cell.length_c   1.000
_cell.angle_alpha   90.00
_cell.angle_beta   90.00
_cell.angle_gamma   90.00
#
_symmetry.space_group_name_H-M   'P 1'
#
loop_
_entity.id
_entity.type
_entity.pdbx_description
1 polymer ?
#
loop_
_entity_poly.entity_id
_entity_poly.type
_entity_poly.pdbx_seq_one_letter_code
_entity_poly.pdbx_strand_id
1 'polypeptide(L)'
;MEGRVYRLYLEGRDLQGPEDLPLKDLAVLLDGLGGLLEAFALEHGYDEPLPASLVGVRKGSVALEVSVSAALPLEEGLFLPLEEGQYHRLGPKTREKAYILSKELVKEDRTLKLERGGKVKPLLGAAHPVPAPTPPLVLEDVLTLYGEVIRLGGVEPKVDLRTPRGEYHIRARREDVKRLEEENALYREIGVRVRARIAREEGGWKVLGHPELLEVLPYRPGDPREAFMGLARLVEKSLRGVDPEEHVRRLRG
;
A
#
# COMPACT_ATOMS: atom_id res chain seq x y z
N MET A 1 -8.32 -9.97 -30.61
CA MET A 1 -8.10 -11.13 -29.72
C MET A 1 -9.23 -11.13 -28.71
N GLU A 2 -9.98 -12.22 -28.60
CA GLU A 2 -11.07 -12.33 -27.62
C GLU A 2 -10.48 -12.47 -26.21
N GLY A 3 -10.95 -11.65 -25.26
CA GLY A 3 -10.56 -11.78 -23.86
C GLY A 3 -11.21 -13.01 -23.23
N ARG A 4 -10.56 -13.59 -22.21
CA ARG A 4 -11.19 -14.60 -21.36
C ARG A 4 -11.98 -13.90 -20.26
N VAL A 5 -13.21 -14.33 -20.04
CA VAL A 5 -14.06 -13.83 -18.95
C VAL A 5 -14.04 -14.84 -17.81
N TYR A 6 -13.59 -14.42 -16.65
CA TYR A 6 -13.66 -15.18 -15.41
C TYR A 6 -14.78 -14.64 -14.53
N ARG A 7 -15.48 -15.52 -13.83
CA ARG A 7 -16.58 -15.14 -12.96
C ARG A 7 -16.22 -15.39 -11.51
N LEU A 8 -16.16 -14.33 -10.74
CA LEU A 8 -15.89 -14.35 -9.31
C LEU A 8 -17.19 -14.08 -8.54
N TYR A 9 -17.34 -14.64 -7.34
CA TYR A 9 -18.52 -14.49 -6.49
C TYR A 9 -18.08 -14.14 -5.08
N LEU A 10 -18.69 -13.14 -4.49
CA LEU A 10 -18.56 -12.90 -3.06
C LEU A 10 -19.68 -13.63 -2.33
N GLU A 11 -19.32 -14.46 -1.35
CA GLU A 11 -20.23 -15.08 -0.39
C GLU A 11 -19.93 -14.53 1.01
N GLY A 12 -20.96 -14.16 1.76
CA GLY A 12 -20.88 -13.72 3.15
C GLY A 12 -22.20 -14.00 3.86
N ARG A 13 -22.19 -14.16 5.18
CA ARG A 13 -23.43 -14.43 5.95
C ARG A 13 -24.43 -13.28 5.87
N ASP A 14 -23.93 -12.08 5.67
CA ASP A 14 -24.65 -10.82 5.53
C ASP A 14 -25.07 -10.51 4.09
N LEU A 15 -24.65 -11.31 3.11
CA LEU A 15 -24.89 -11.05 1.69
C LEU A 15 -25.94 -12.04 1.14
N GLN A 16 -27.20 -11.60 1.04
CA GLN A 16 -28.27 -12.33 0.36
C GLN A 16 -28.47 -11.83 -1.09
N GLY A 17 -27.91 -10.68 -1.44
CA GLY A 17 -27.91 -10.13 -2.79
C GLY A 17 -26.95 -8.95 -3.01
N PRO A 18 -26.82 -8.45 -4.25
CA PRO A 18 -26.07 -7.26 -4.63
C PRO A 18 -26.36 -6.05 -3.74
N GLU A 19 -27.64 -5.89 -3.40
CA GLU A 19 -28.20 -4.80 -2.61
C GLU A 19 -27.65 -4.76 -1.18
N ASP A 20 -27.13 -5.88 -0.68
CA ASP A 20 -26.64 -6.01 0.69
C ASP A 20 -25.17 -5.63 0.83
N LEU A 21 -24.45 -5.44 -0.28
CA LEU A 21 -23.04 -5.03 -0.23
C LEU A 21 -22.94 -3.50 -0.15
N PRO A 22 -22.45 -2.93 0.97
CA PRO A 22 -22.24 -1.49 1.05
C PRO A 22 -21.29 -1.00 -0.05
N LEU A 23 -21.58 0.17 -0.63
CA LEU A 23 -20.76 0.75 -1.71
C LEU A 23 -19.27 0.88 -1.33
N LYS A 24 -19.00 1.18 -0.05
CA LYS A 24 -17.64 1.26 0.50
C LYS A 24 -16.93 -0.10 0.42
N ASP A 25 -17.63 -1.18 0.76
CA ASP A 25 -17.08 -2.53 0.76
C ASP A 25 -16.87 -3.02 -0.66
N LEU A 26 -17.77 -2.68 -1.59
CA LEU A 26 -17.59 -2.91 -3.02
C LEU A 26 -16.33 -2.19 -3.53
N ALA A 27 -16.12 -0.93 -3.15
CA ALA A 27 -14.93 -0.19 -3.55
C ALA A 27 -13.64 -0.84 -3.03
N VAL A 28 -13.62 -1.28 -1.76
CA VAL A 28 -12.48 -2.00 -1.17
C VAL A 28 -12.22 -3.32 -1.89
N LEU A 29 -13.27 -4.06 -2.23
CA LEU A 29 -13.17 -5.32 -2.98
C LEU A 29 -12.59 -5.11 -4.38
N LEU A 30 -13.06 -4.09 -5.09
CA LEU A 30 -12.59 -3.76 -6.44
C LEU A 30 -11.14 -3.28 -6.42
N ASP A 31 -10.77 -2.43 -5.45
CA ASP A 31 -9.38 -1.98 -5.27
C ASP A 31 -8.45 -3.16 -4.93
N GLY A 32 -8.87 -4.03 -4.02
CA GLY A 32 -8.10 -5.21 -3.63
C GLY A 32 -7.92 -6.21 -4.78
N LEU A 33 -8.98 -6.48 -5.55
CA LEU A 33 -8.92 -7.36 -6.72
C LEU A 33 -8.09 -6.73 -7.85
N GLY A 34 -8.28 -5.44 -8.13
CA GLY A 34 -7.49 -4.70 -9.11
C GLY A 34 -6.00 -4.74 -8.77
N GLY A 35 -5.65 -4.46 -7.52
CA GLY A 35 -4.27 -4.53 -7.03
C GLY A 35 -3.67 -5.93 -7.07
N LEU A 36 -4.46 -6.99 -6.92
CA LEU A 36 -4.01 -8.38 -7.09
C LEU A 36 -3.70 -8.69 -8.55
N LEU A 37 -4.60 -8.34 -9.47
CA LEU A 37 -4.43 -8.58 -10.90
C LEU A 37 -3.27 -7.76 -11.49
N GLU A 38 -3.13 -6.51 -11.07
CA GLU A 38 -2.03 -5.63 -11.45
C GLU A 38 -0.68 -6.19 -10.99
N ALA A 39 -0.58 -6.62 -9.72
CA ALA A 39 0.65 -7.22 -9.20
C ALA A 39 1.04 -8.47 -10.00
N PHE A 40 0.06 -9.32 -10.33
CA PHE A 40 0.28 -10.51 -11.14
C PHE A 40 0.76 -10.16 -12.56
N ALA A 41 0.14 -9.18 -13.21
CA ALA A 41 0.52 -8.73 -14.55
C ALA A 41 1.95 -8.16 -14.58
N LEU A 42 2.30 -7.29 -13.63
CA LEU A 42 3.64 -6.72 -13.52
C LEU A 42 4.72 -7.79 -13.30
N GLU A 43 4.43 -8.82 -12.49
CA GLU A 43 5.35 -9.94 -12.28
C GLU A 43 5.51 -10.84 -13.52
N HIS A 44 4.58 -10.78 -14.45
CA HIS A 44 4.64 -11.47 -15.75
C HIS A 44 5.15 -10.56 -16.89
N GLY A 45 5.70 -9.37 -16.57
CA GLY A 45 6.34 -8.49 -17.54
C GLY A 45 5.38 -7.65 -18.38
N TYR A 46 4.16 -7.41 -17.92
CA TYR A 46 3.21 -6.49 -18.56
C TYR A 46 3.40 -5.08 -18.01
N ASP A 47 3.65 -4.10 -18.89
CA ASP A 47 3.97 -2.71 -18.54
C ASP A 47 2.75 -1.82 -18.26
N GLU A 48 1.55 -2.25 -18.66
CA GLU A 48 0.29 -1.52 -18.43
C GLU A 48 -0.71 -2.35 -17.63
N PRO A 49 -1.49 -1.72 -16.72
CA PRO A 49 -2.57 -2.40 -16.02
C PRO A 49 -3.61 -2.89 -17.03
N LEU A 50 -3.78 -4.22 -17.09
CA LEU A 50 -4.71 -4.85 -18.02
C LEU A 50 -6.14 -4.35 -17.74
N PRO A 51 -6.93 -4.07 -18.79
CA PRO A 51 -8.30 -3.60 -18.62
C PRO A 51 -9.19 -4.72 -18.06
N ALA A 52 -9.21 -4.87 -16.74
CA ALA A 52 -10.16 -5.68 -16.01
C ALA A 52 -11.46 -4.88 -15.85
N SER A 53 -12.48 -5.22 -16.63
CA SER A 53 -13.80 -4.60 -16.50
C SER A 53 -14.69 -5.44 -15.61
N LEU A 54 -15.32 -4.80 -14.61
CA LEU A 54 -16.38 -5.37 -13.79
C LEU A 54 -17.70 -5.39 -14.57
N VAL A 55 -18.23 -6.57 -14.92
CA VAL A 55 -19.36 -6.67 -15.88
C VAL A 55 -20.75 -6.91 -15.25
N GLY A 56 -20.89 -6.99 -13.92
CA GLY A 56 -22.22 -7.04 -13.30
C GLY A 56 -22.24 -7.34 -11.81
N VAL A 57 -23.44 -7.37 -11.22
CA VAL A 57 -23.73 -7.92 -9.88
C VAL A 57 -25.09 -8.63 -9.97
N ARG A 58 -25.19 -9.93 -9.61
CA ARG A 58 -26.44 -10.72 -9.75
C ARG A 58 -27.11 -11.00 -8.39
N LYS A 59 -28.43 -11.12 -8.37
CA LYS A 59 -29.21 -11.47 -7.16
C LYS A 59 -28.67 -12.74 -6.48
N GLY A 60 -28.45 -12.73 -5.16
CA GLY A 60 -27.91 -13.88 -4.41
C GLY A 60 -26.41 -13.86 -4.08
N SER A 61 -25.60 -13.04 -4.77
CA SER A 61 -24.14 -12.98 -4.60
C SER A 61 -23.54 -11.79 -5.35
N VAL A 62 -22.51 -11.13 -4.84
CA VAL A 62 -21.81 -10.11 -5.64
C VAL A 62 -20.92 -10.82 -6.66
N ALA A 63 -21.47 -11.10 -7.83
CA ALA A 63 -20.76 -11.77 -8.92
C ALA A 63 -19.92 -10.75 -9.70
N LEU A 64 -18.60 -10.71 -9.51
CA LEU A 64 -17.69 -9.88 -10.29
C LEU A 64 -17.26 -10.66 -11.54
N GLU A 65 -17.71 -10.26 -12.72
CA GLU A 65 -17.14 -10.77 -13.96
C GLU A 65 -15.89 -9.95 -14.31
N VAL A 66 -14.76 -10.62 -14.55
CA VAL A 66 -13.47 -10.02 -14.91
C VAL A 66 -13.10 -10.48 -16.30
N SER A 67 -13.12 -9.56 -17.26
CA SER A 67 -12.58 -9.80 -18.62
C SER A 67 -11.10 -9.44 -18.67
N VAL A 68 -10.28 -10.31 -19.23
CA VAL A 68 -8.82 -10.17 -19.23
C VAL A 68 -8.26 -10.68 -20.54
N SER A 69 -7.18 -10.06 -21.00
CA SER A 69 -6.49 -10.48 -22.22
C SER A 69 -6.13 -11.96 -22.13
N ALA A 70 -6.41 -12.72 -23.19
CA ALA A 70 -6.09 -14.15 -23.28
C ALA A 70 -4.58 -14.45 -23.14
N ALA A 71 -3.72 -13.44 -23.25
CA ALA A 71 -2.28 -13.56 -23.04
C ALA A 71 -1.88 -13.72 -21.56
N LEU A 72 -2.72 -13.29 -20.61
CA LEU A 72 -2.41 -13.36 -19.19
C LEU A 72 -2.81 -14.76 -18.63
N PRO A 73 -1.87 -15.58 -18.14
CA PRO A 73 -2.13 -16.95 -17.70
C PRO A 73 -2.71 -16.98 -16.28
N LEU A 74 -3.85 -16.30 -16.07
CA LEU A 74 -4.48 -16.19 -14.76
C LEU A 74 -4.90 -17.54 -14.18
N GLU A 75 -5.31 -18.47 -15.04
CA GLU A 75 -5.75 -19.76 -14.58
C GLU A 75 -4.60 -20.56 -13.96
N GLU A 76 -3.52 -20.81 -14.70
CA GLU A 76 -2.38 -21.58 -14.18
C GLU A 76 -1.52 -20.78 -13.21
N GLY A 77 -1.44 -19.46 -13.37
CA GLY A 77 -0.51 -18.60 -12.62
C GLY A 77 -1.09 -17.96 -11.37
N LEU A 78 -2.41 -17.73 -11.30
CA LEU A 78 -3.03 -17.03 -10.17
C LEU A 78 -4.12 -17.88 -9.49
N PHE A 79 -5.14 -18.28 -10.24
CA PHE A 79 -6.33 -18.90 -9.66
C PHE A 79 -6.09 -20.31 -9.15
N LEU A 80 -5.42 -21.17 -9.91
CA LEU A 80 -5.07 -22.52 -9.45
C LEU A 80 -4.17 -22.49 -8.20
N PRO A 81 -3.07 -21.71 -8.16
CA PRO A 81 -2.27 -21.61 -6.94
C PRO A 81 -3.04 -21.10 -5.71
N LEU A 82 -3.98 -20.17 -5.90
CA LEU A 82 -4.84 -19.68 -4.82
C LEU A 82 -5.84 -20.75 -4.36
N GLU A 83 -6.57 -21.40 -5.26
CA GLU A 83 -7.52 -22.48 -4.92
C GLU A 83 -6.84 -23.66 -4.20
N GLU A 84 -5.62 -24.02 -4.62
CA GLU A 84 -4.89 -25.19 -4.12
C GLU A 84 -4.00 -24.87 -2.90
N GLY A 85 -3.99 -23.63 -2.41
CA GLY A 85 -3.11 -23.21 -1.32
C GLY A 85 -1.61 -23.25 -1.65
N GLN A 86 -1.24 -23.27 -2.94
CA GLN A 86 0.13 -23.31 -3.42
C GLN A 86 0.75 -21.91 -3.52
N TYR A 87 0.66 -21.12 -2.45
CA TYR A 87 1.08 -19.71 -2.44
C TYR A 87 2.57 -19.47 -2.76
N HIS A 88 3.41 -20.49 -2.63
CA HIS A 88 4.82 -20.44 -3.00
C HIS A 88 5.04 -20.32 -4.51
N ARG A 89 4.02 -20.63 -5.34
CA ARG A 89 4.05 -20.46 -6.79
C ARG A 89 3.68 -19.05 -7.25
N LEU A 90 3.11 -18.24 -6.35
CA LEU A 90 2.79 -16.84 -6.62
C LEU A 90 4.05 -15.99 -6.44
N GLY A 91 4.21 -14.97 -7.28
CA GLY A 91 5.25 -13.98 -7.08
C GLY A 91 5.02 -13.17 -5.79
N PRO A 92 6.08 -12.55 -5.24
CA PRO A 92 6.06 -11.94 -3.91
C PRO A 92 5.05 -10.79 -3.78
N LYS A 93 4.86 -9.96 -4.81
CA LYS A 93 3.86 -8.88 -4.81
C LYS A 93 2.45 -9.45 -4.94
N THR A 94 2.26 -10.46 -5.79
CA THR A 94 0.96 -11.13 -5.93
C THR A 94 0.53 -11.79 -4.63
N ARG A 95 1.44 -12.50 -3.95
CA ARG A 95 1.20 -13.14 -2.66
C ARG A 95 0.83 -12.13 -1.57
N GLU A 96 1.53 -11.00 -1.51
CA GLU A 96 1.22 -9.90 -0.59
C GLU A 96 -0.20 -9.34 -0.83
N LYS A 97 -0.55 -9.08 -2.09
CA LYS A 97 -1.88 -8.57 -2.45
C LYS A 97 -2.99 -9.58 -2.16
N ALA A 98 -2.75 -10.87 -2.40
CA ALA A 98 -3.68 -11.94 -2.07
C ALA A 98 -3.89 -12.05 -0.55
N TYR A 99 -2.83 -11.92 0.24
CA TYR A 99 -2.91 -11.89 1.70
C TYR A 99 -3.73 -10.70 2.20
N ILE A 100 -3.46 -9.49 1.70
CA ILE A 100 -4.20 -8.28 2.08
C ILE A 100 -5.68 -8.42 1.77
N LEU A 101 -6.02 -8.83 0.54
CA LEU A 101 -7.42 -9.02 0.15
C LEU A 101 -8.09 -10.11 0.99
N SER A 102 -7.42 -11.25 1.19
CA SER A 102 -7.95 -12.32 2.04
C SER A 102 -8.20 -11.85 3.46
N LYS A 103 -7.33 -11.01 4.02
CA LYS A 103 -7.47 -10.50 5.38
C LYS A 103 -8.69 -9.60 5.52
N GLU A 104 -8.93 -8.71 4.56
CA GLU A 104 -10.13 -7.88 4.56
C GLU A 104 -11.41 -8.73 4.44
N LEU A 105 -11.40 -9.75 3.58
CA LEU A 105 -12.54 -10.66 3.47
C LEU A 105 -12.76 -11.50 4.73
N VAL A 106 -11.71 -11.97 5.39
CA VAL A 106 -11.80 -12.71 6.66
C VAL A 106 -12.40 -11.87 7.77
N LYS A 107 -12.06 -10.57 7.86
CA LYS A 107 -12.62 -9.65 8.89
C LYS A 107 -14.14 -9.58 8.82
N GLU A 108 -14.69 -9.60 7.61
CA GLU A 108 -16.13 -9.50 7.35
C GLU A 108 -16.82 -10.88 7.22
N ASP A 109 -16.13 -12.00 7.53
CA ASP A 109 -16.61 -13.38 7.32
C ASP A 109 -17.08 -13.65 5.87
N ARG A 110 -16.37 -13.07 4.89
CA ARG A 110 -16.65 -13.16 3.46
C ARG A 110 -15.62 -14.03 2.74
N THR A 111 -16.03 -14.65 1.64
CA THR A 111 -15.18 -15.49 0.78
C THR A 111 -15.39 -15.15 -0.68
N LEU A 112 -14.30 -14.89 -1.40
CA LEU A 112 -14.29 -14.79 -2.85
C LEU A 112 -14.20 -16.19 -3.46
N LYS A 113 -15.08 -16.50 -4.40
CA LYS A 113 -15.15 -17.78 -5.11
C LYS A 113 -14.98 -17.56 -6.61
N LEU A 114 -14.54 -18.58 -7.32
CA LEU A 114 -14.39 -18.60 -8.78
C LEU A 114 -15.35 -19.65 -9.38
N GLU A 115 -16.13 -19.29 -10.39
CA GLU A 115 -16.85 -20.26 -11.24
C GLU A 115 -15.96 -20.71 -12.39
N ARG A 116 -15.77 -22.02 -12.49
CA ARG A 116 -15.05 -22.67 -13.59
C ARG A 116 -15.70 -24.00 -13.94
N GLY A 117 -15.99 -24.21 -15.23
CA GLY A 117 -16.59 -25.45 -15.71
C GLY A 117 -17.91 -25.80 -15.03
N GLY A 118 -18.72 -24.80 -14.68
CA GLY A 118 -19.98 -24.95 -13.95
C GLY A 118 -19.84 -25.30 -12.45
N LYS A 119 -18.61 -25.25 -11.90
CA LYS A 119 -18.35 -25.45 -10.47
C LYS A 119 -17.89 -24.13 -9.84
N VAL A 120 -18.40 -23.82 -8.66
CA VAL A 120 -17.99 -22.67 -7.87
C VAL A 120 -17.08 -23.15 -6.73
N LYS A 121 -15.87 -22.62 -6.66
CA LYS A 121 -14.86 -23.00 -5.66
C LYS A 121 -14.34 -21.78 -4.91
N PRO A 122 -13.99 -21.91 -3.61
CA PRO A 122 -13.39 -20.82 -2.87
C PRO A 122 -11.99 -20.49 -3.42
N LEU A 123 -11.72 -19.20 -3.60
CA LEU A 123 -10.45 -18.68 -4.09
C LEU A 123 -9.62 -18.10 -2.94
N LEU A 124 -10.20 -17.18 -2.16
CA LEU A 124 -9.58 -16.59 -0.96
C LEU A 124 -10.63 -15.95 -0.03
N GLY A 125 -10.35 -15.87 1.27
CA GLY A 125 -11.22 -15.24 2.27
C GLY A 125 -11.49 -16.14 3.48
N ALA A 126 -12.63 -15.98 4.16
CA ALA A 126 -12.95 -16.68 5.41
C ALA A 126 -12.86 -18.21 5.30
N ALA A 127 -13.41 -18.81 4.24
CA ALA A 127 -13.35 -20.26 4.04
C ALA A 127 -12.01 -20.74 3.45
N HIS A 128 -11.16 -19.82 2.96
CA HIS A 128 -9.87 -20.13 2.35
C HIS A 128 -8.85 -19.02 2.63
N PRO A 129 -8.40 -18.87 3.89
CA PRO A 129 -7.55 -17.75 4.27
C PRO A 129 -6.16 -17.89 3.68
N VAL A 130 -5.67 -16.82 3.06
CA VAL A 130 -4.29 -16.74 2.58
C VAL A 130 -3.38 -16.41 3.77
N PRO A 131 -2.34 -17.21 4.04
CA PRO A 131 -1.40 -16.96 5.13
C PRO A 131 -0.50 -15.76 4.80
N ALA A 132 -0.04 -15.07 5.84
CA ALA A 132 0.94 -13.99 5.69
C ALA A 132 2.19 -14.48 4.92
N PRO A 133 2.74 -13.68 4.00
CA PRO A 133 3.95 -14.04 3.28
C PRO A 133 5.14 -14.19 4.23
N THR A 134 5.95 -15.22 3.99
CA THR A 134 7.18 -15.49 4.75
C THR A 134 8.33 -15.75 3.76
N PRO A 135 9.38 -14.93 3.74
CA PRO A 135 9.51 -13.65 4.48
C PRO A 135 8.51 -12.59 3.99
N PRO A 136 8.20 -11.55 4.79
CA PRO A 136 7.36 -10.44 4.35
C PRO A 136 7.97 -9.76 3.13
N LEU A 137 7.14 -9.14 2.28
CA LEU A 137 7.63 -8.35 1.15
C LEU A 137 8.46 -7.19 1.67
N VAL A 138 9.75 -7.20 1.37
CA VAL A 138 10.68 -6.11 1.67
C VAL A 138 10.99 -5.38 0.38
N LEU A 139 10.66 -4.09 0.34
CA LEU A 139 11.07 -3.19 -0.73
C LEU A 139 12.28 -2.37 -0.28
N GLU A 140 13.11 -1.95 -1.22
CA GLU A 140 14.15 -0.97 -0.98
C GLU A 140 13.73 0.32 -1.70
N ASP A 141 13.69 1.43 -0.97
CA ASP A 141 13.23 2.71 -1.50
C ASP A 141 13.99 3.88 -0.87
N VAL A 142 13.94 5.05 -1.51
CA VAL A 142 14.48 6.30 -1.00
C VAL A 142 13.37 7.11 -0.34
N LEU A 143 13.48 7.26 0.97
CA LEU A 143 12.53 8.03 1.78
C LEU A 143 13.13 9.36 2.19
N THR A 144 12.27 10.37 2.36
CA THR A 144 12.63 11.62 3.03
C THR A 144 12.06 11.60 4.45
N LEU A 145 12.93 11.76 5.45
CA LEU A 145 12.56 11.87 6.86
C LEU A 145 12.84 13.30 7.33
N TYR A 146 11.94 13.82 8.17
CA TYR A 146 12.12 15.09 8.87
C TYR A 146 12.01 14.84 10.36
N GLY A 147 12.93 15.41 11.13
CA GLY A 147 12.93 15.25 12.57
C GLY A 147 14.09 15.95 13.26
N GLU A 148 14.08 15.88 14.58
CA GLU A 148 15.11 16.44 15.45
C GLU A 148 16.31 15.48 15.54
N VAL A 149 17.53 15.99 15.36
CA VAL A 149 18.74 15.21 15.59
C VAL A 149 18.95 15.03 17.09
N ILE A 150 18.78 13.80 17.59
CA ILE A 150 18.96 13.49 19.01
C ILE A 150 20.33 12.90 19.32
N ARG A 151 21.04 12.38 18.32
CA ARG A 151 22.42 11.88 18.46
C ARG A 151 23.18 11.94 17.15
N LEU A 152 24.47 12.26 17.24
CA LEU A 152 25.45 12.16 16.16
C LEU A 152 26.63 11.29 16.59
N GLY A 153 27.20 10.54 15.65
CA GLY A 153 28.42 9.77 15.87
C GLY A 153 28.23 8.44 16.59
N GLY A 154 29.35 7.84 16.98
CA GLY A 154 29.43 6.47 17.48
C GLY A 154 30.66 5.74 16.93
N VAL A 155 30.88 4.51 17.39
CA VAL A 155 31.93 3.61 16.83
C VAL A 155 31.63 3.37 15.34
N GLU A 156 30.37 3.06 15.05
CA GLU A 156 29.81 3.15 13.70
C GLU A 156 29.19 4.54 13.50
N PRO A 157 29.58 5.31 12.48
CA PRO A 157 29.03 6.63 12.26
C PRO A 157 27.53 6.59 11.95
N LYS A 158 26.75 7.35 12.71
CA LYS A 158 25.30 7.37 12.60
C LYS A 158 24.69 8.72 12.97
N VAL A 159 23.43 8.89 12.57
CA VAL A 159 22.55 10.00 12.92
C VAL A 159 21.28 9.39 13.50
N ASP A 160 20.97 9.68 14.76
CA ASP A 160 19.69 9.30 15.35
C ASP A 160 18.72 10.48 15.23
N LEU A 161 17.57 10.24 14.58
CA LEU A 161 16.56 11.25 14.27
C LEU A 161 15.25 10.92 15.00
N ARG A 162 14.71 11.87 15.77
CA ARG A 162 13.38 11.77 16.38
C ARG A 162 12.35 12.42 15.49
N THR A 163 11.33 11.67 15.10
CA THR A 163 10.21 12.14 14.28
C THR A 163 8.90 11.94 15.05
N PRO A 164 7.76 12.51 14.57
CA PRO A 164 6.45 12.22 15.14
C PRO A 164 6.03 10.74 15.09
N ARG A 165 6.68 9.94 14.22
CA ARG A 165 6.41 8.50 14.07
C ARG A 165 7.34 7.62 14.91
N GLY A 166 8.32 8.21 15.60
CA GLY A 166 9.31 7.49 16.40
C GLY A 166 10.75 7.88 16.07
N GLU A 167 11.68 7.13 16.67
CA GLU A 167 13.12 7.35 16.55
C GLU A 167 13.71 6.43 15.46
N TYR A 168 14.58 7.00 14.63
CA TYR A 168 15.24 6.32 13.53
C TYR A 168 16.74 6.38 13.70
N HIS A 169 17.38 5.21 13.64
CA HIS A 169 18.83 5.04 13.68
C HIS A 169 19.39 4.94 12.27
N ILE A 170 20.01 6.00 11.76
CA ILE A 170 20.43 6.11 10.36
C ILE A 170 21.94 5.93 10.28
N ARG A 171 22.39 4.94 9.50
CA ARG A 171 23.81 4.77 9.18
C ARG A 171 24.27 5.91 8.29
N ALA A 172 25.38 6.54 8.64
CA ALA A 172 25.91 7.69 7.92
C ALA A 172 27.40 7.49 7.62
N ARG A 173 27.95 8.27 6.68
CA ARG A 173 29.40 8.33 6.51
C ARG A 173 29.99 9.24 7.57
N ARG A 174 31.26 9.00 7.93
CA ARG A 174 31.95 9.81 8.93
C ARG A 174 32.05 11.29 8.52
N GLU A 175 32.13 11.55 7.23
CA GLU A 175 32.13 12.90 6.65
C GLU A 175 30.79 13.63 6.88
N ASP A 176 29.67 12.95 6.67
CA ASP A 176 28.33 13.52 6.92
C ASP A 176 28.12 13.83 8.40
N VAL A 177 28.57 12.94 9.29
CA VAL A 177 28.50 13.17 10.74
C VAL A 177 29.34 14.37 11.14
N LYS A 178 30.59 14.48 10.65
CA LYS A 178 31.46 15.62 10.93
C LYS A 178 30.85 16.94 10.46
N ARG A 179 30.30 16.98 9.23
CA ARG A 179 29.61 18.17 8.72
C ARG A 179 28.45 18.58 9.64
N LEU A 180 27.64 17.63 10.09
CA LEU A 180 26.53 17.89 11.01
C LEU A 180 27.00 18.37 12.40
N GLU A 181 28.14 17.85 12.88
CA GLU A 181 28.78 18.32 14.11
C GLU A 181 29.28 19.77 13.96
N GLU A 182 29.97 20.09 12.86
CA GLU A 182 30.46 21.43 12.53
C GLU A 182 29.32 22.46 12.37
N GLU A 183 28.20 22.03 11.81
CA GLU A 183 26.97 22.84 11.66
C GLU A 183 26.15 22.97 12.96
N ASN A 184 26.61 22.36 14.06
CA ASN A 184 25.89 22.28 15.34
C ASN A 184 24.45 21.75 15.16
N ALA A 185 24.29 20.69 14.38
CA ALA A 185 22.99 20.14 14.02
C ALA A 185 22.31 19.36 15.16
N LEU A 186 23.02 19.05 16.26
CA LEU A 186 22.44 18.37 17.42
C LEU A 186 21.27 19.20 18.01
N TYR A 187 20.15 18.55 18.27
CA TYR A 187 18.87 19.14 18.69
C TYR A 187 18.24 20.12 17.69
N ARG A 188 18.70 20.10 16.42
CA ARG A 188 18.04 20.85 15.33
C ARG A 188 17.17 19.91 14.52
N GLU A 189 16.07 20.46 14.01
CA GLU A 189 15.28 19.76 13.00
C GLU A 189 16.04 19.79 11.67
N ILE A 190 16.17 18.62 11.04
CA ILE A 190 16.78 18.44 9.72
C ILE A 190 15.88 17.59 8.82
N GLY A 191 16.01 17.77 7.51
CA GLY A 191 15.53 16.79 6.54
C GLY A 191 16.67 15.86 6.14
N VAL A 192 16.38 14.58 5.92
CA VAL A 192 17.36 13.62 5.41
C VAL A 192 16.72 12.74 4.35
N ARG A 193 17.46 12.44 3.27
CA ARG A 193 17.10 11.37 2.34
C ARG A 193 17.84 10.11 2.74
N VAL A 194 17.11 9.03 2.88
CA VAL A 194 17.65 7.75 3.30
C VAL A 194 17.23 6.64 2.35
N ARG A 195 18.13 5.71 2.07
CA ARG A 195 17.79 4.43 1.46
C ARG A 195 17.36 3.48 2.57
N ALA A 196 16.11 3.05 2.54
CA ALA A 196 15.51 2.21 3.56
C ALA A 196 15.00 0.92 2.95
N ARG A 197 15.14 -0.17 3.72
CA ARG A 197 14.34 -1.37 3.49
C ARG A 197 13.02 -1.18 4.21
N ILE A 198 11.90 -1.38 3.54
CA ILE A 198 10.57 -1.23 4.11
C ILE A 198 9.77 -2.52 3.98
N ALA A 199 9.09 -2.91 5.05
CA ALA A 199 8.06 -3.94 5.01
C ALA A 199 6.70 -3.30 5.25
N ARG A 200 5.66 -3.92 4.68
CA ARG A 200 4.29 -3.50 4.91
C ARG A 200 3.80 -4.03 6.26
N GLU A 201 3.24 -3.16 7.09
CA GLU A 201 2.56 -3.51 8.35
C GLU A 201 1.15 -2.90 8.36
N GLU A 202 0.32 -3.29 9.34
CA GLU A 202 -0.99 -2.66 9.53
C GLU A 202 -0.82 -1.14 9.75
N GLY A 203 -1.45 -0.33 8.90
CA GLY A 203 -1.38 1.13 9.01
C GLY A 203 -0.24 1.81 8.24
N GLY A 204 0.63 1.08 7.52
CA GLY A 204 1.59 1.70 6.60
C GLY A 204 2.84 0.88 6.32
N TRP A 205 3.89 1.58 5.88
CA TRP A 205 5.22 1.02 5.66
C TRP A 205 6.07 1.20 6.91
N LYS A 206 6.72 0.14 7.36
CA LYS A 206 7.70 0.15 8.44
C LYS A 206 9.10 0.05 7.86
N VAL A 207 9.95 0.95 8.31
CA VAL A 207 11.39 0.90 8.03
C VAL A 207 12.02 -0.25 8.82
N LEU A 208 12.75 -1.10 8.12
CA LEU A 208 13.47 -2.23 8.67
C LEU A 208 14.95 -1.89 8.87
N GLY A 209 15.49 -2.26 10.03
CA GLY A 209 16.90 -2.09 10.35
C GLY A 209 17.33 -0.62 10.38
N HIS A 210 18.54 -0.35 9.89
CA HIS A 210 19.15 0.97 9.90
C HIS A 210 19.26 1.52 8.47
N PRO A 211 18.45 2.52 8.08
CA PRO A 211 18.55 3.18 6.78
C PRO A 211 19.94 3.75 6.54
N GLU A 212 20.32 3.85 5.27
CA GLU A 212 21.56 4.50 4.85
C GLU A 212 21.27 5.97 4.49
N LEU A 213 22.00 6.91 5.12
CA LEU A 213 21.94 8.32 4.77
C LEU A 213 22.50 8.53 3.36
N LEU A 214 21.70 9.15 2.50
CA LEU A 214 22.10 9.55 1.15
C LEU A 214 22.42 11.05 1.08
N GLU A 215 21.61 11.87 1.74
CA GLU A 215 21.68 13.32 1.63
C GLU A 215 21.10 13.99 2.89
N VAL A 216 21.75 15.04 3.37
CA VAL A 216 21.15 15.95 4.36
C VAL A 216 20.48 17.09 3.60
N LEU A 217 19.19 17.27 3.84
CA LEU A 217 18.41 18.35 3.26
C LEU A 217 18.37 19.54 4.22
N PRO A 218 18.42 20.78 3.70
CA PRO A 218 18.15 21.96 4.53
C PRO A 218 16.75 21.83 5.11
N TYR A 219 16.63 21.93 6.43
CA TYR A 219 15.32 21.99 7.07
C TYR A 219 14.60 23.25 6.63
N ARG A 220 13.53 23.06 5.87
CA ARG A 220 12.52 24.08 5.69
C ARG A 220 11.37 23.69 6.61
N PRO A 221 11.16 24.38 7.74
CA PRO A 221 9.87 24.27 8.40
C PRO A 221 8.85 24.67 7.33
N GLY A 222 8.03 23.72 6.89
CA GLY A 222 6.99 24.03 5.91
C GLY A 222 6.15 25.14 6.49
N ASP A 223 6.08 26.29 5.82
CA ASP A 223 5.15 27.34 6.23
C ASP A 223 3.75 26.70 6.19
N PRO A 224 3.04 26.60 7.31
CA PRO A 224 1.70 26.02 7.33
C PRO A 224 0.77 26.71 6.33
N ARG A 225 1.05 27.99 6.00
CA ARG A 225 0.42 28.72 4.92
C ARG A 225 0.77 28.14 3.55
N GLU A 226 2.04 27.86 3.24
CA GLU A 226 2.44 27.21 1.98
C GLU A 226 1.86 25.80 1.85
N ALA A 227 1.86 25.02 2.95
CA ALA A 227 1.26 23.69 2.97
C ALA A 227 -0.27 23.75 2.76
N PHE A 228 -0.96 24.67 3.43
CA PHE A 228 -2.40 24.89 3.26
C PHE A 228 -2.73 25.41 1.85
N MET A 229 -1.92 26.32 1.31
CA MET A 229 -2.06 26.81 -0.07
C MET A 229 -1.79 25.71 -1.10
N GLY A 230 -0.82 24.82 -0.85
CA GLY A 230 -0.55 23.65 -1.67
C GLY A 230 -1.72 22.66 -1.68
N LEU A 231 -2.29 22.38 -0.51
CA LEU A 231 -3.52 21.60 -0.37
C LEU A 231 -4.68 22.29 -1.08
N ALA A 232 -4.93 23.58 -0.84
CA ALA A 232 -6.04 24.33 -1.43
C ALA A 232 -6.00 24.36 -2.97
N ARG A 233 -4.80 24.41 -3.57
CA ARG A 233 -4.62 24.29 -5.03
C ARG A 233 -5.00 22.91 -5.56
N LEU A 234 -4.75 21.84 -4.80
CA LEU A 234 -5.12 20.48 -5.18
C LEU A 234 -6.63 20.21 -5.02
N VAL A 235 -7.31 20.89 -4.09
CA VAL A 235 -8.75 20.68 -3.80
C VAL A 235 -9.67 21.78 -4.37
N GLU A 236 -9.19 22.49 -5.40
CA GLU A 236 -9.60 23.77 -6.04
C GLU A 236 -11.09 24.22 -5.95
N LYS A 237 -12.05 23.29 -5.80
CA LYS A 237 -13.49 23.58 -5.67
C LYS A 237 -14.01 23.70 -4.24
N SER A 238 -13.34 23.10 -3.26
CA SER A 238 -13.88 22.94 -1.89
C SER A 238 -13.47 24.02 -0.89
N LEU A 239 -12.52 24.89 -1.27
CA LEU A 239 -11.97 25.94 -0.39
C LEU A 239 -12.05 27.36 -0.99
N ARG A 240 -12.86 27.57 -2.05
CA ARG A 240 -13.11 28.91 -2.59
C ARG A 240 -13.77 29.79 -1.52
N GLY A 241 -13.12 30.90 -1.18
CA GLY A 241 -13.62 31.90 -0.23
C GLY A 241 -13.13 31.74 1.22
N VAL A 242 -12.25 30.78 1.50
CA VAL A 242 -11.60 30.66 2.81
C VAL A 242 -10.34 31.52 2.84
N ASP A 243 -10.25 32.50 3.76
CA ASP A 243 -9.01 33.23 4.04
C ASP A 243 -8.05 32.31 4.81
N PRO A 244 -6.89 31.95 4.21
CA PRO A 244 -5.91 31.07 4.86
C PRO A 244 -5.35 31.64 6.17
N GLU A 245 -5.17 32.96 6.25
CA GLU A 245 -4.61 33.60 7.46
C GLU A 245 -5.60 33.53 8.60
N GLU A 246 -6.88 33.82 8.34
CA GLU A 246 -7.93 33.77 9.33
C GLU A 246 -8.20 32.33 9.81
N HIS A 247 -8.18 31.36 8.89
CA HIS A 247 -8.43 29.95 9.21
C HIS A 247 -7.32 29.36 10.10
N VAL A 248 -6.05 29.62 9.78
CA VAL A 248 -4.91 29.16 10.60
C VAL A 248 -4.90 29.86 11.97
N ARG A 249 -5.27 31.15 12.03
CA ARG A 249 -5.35 31.90 13.29
C ARG A 249 -6.41 31.29 14.24
N ARG A 250 -7.58 30.89 13.73
CA ARG A 250 -8.62 30.21 14.55
C ARG A 250 -8.20 28.83 15.08
N LEU A 251 -7.33 28.11 14.36
CA LEU A 251 -6.84 26.78 14.79
C LEU A 251 -5.77 26.86 15.88
N ARG A 252 -5.07 27.99 16.00
CA ARG A 252 -3.99 28.18 16.98
C ARG A 252 -4.46 28.75 18.32
N GLY A 253 -5.72 29.18 18.42
CA GLY A 253 -6.27 29.89 19.59
C GLY A 253 -6.04 31.37 19.50
#